data_AF-A0A2A2TBS7-F1
#
_entry.id   AF-A0A2A2TBS7-F1
#
_cell.length_a   1.000
_cell.length_b   1.000
_cell.length_c   1.000
_cell.angle_alpha   90.00
_cell.angle_beta   90.00
_cell.angle_gamma   90.00
#
_symmetry.space_group_name_H-M   'P 1'
#
loop_
_entity.id
_entity.type
_entity.pdbx_description
1 polymer ?
#
loop_
_entity_poly.entity_id
_entity_poly.type
_entity_poly.pdbx_seq_one_letter_code
_entity_poly.pdbx_strand_id
1 'polypeptide(L)' 'MVYTVETGDTLFKIAEKIYGDRICWQVIYNANPEVIVLVPGVKLIVPKYCYYRYLFSDLTANNQLQFG' A
#
# COMPACT_ATOMS: atom_id res chain seq x y z
N MET A 1 4.94 8.76 -6.61
CA MET A 1 6.11 9.41 -5.97
C MET A 1 7.12 8.34 -5.59
N VAL A 2 8.34 8.74 -5.17
CA VAL A 2 9.34 7.79 -4.66
C VAL A 2 9.41 7.95 -3.14
N TYR A 3 9.36 6.82 -2.42
CA TYR A 3 9.52 6.76 -0.97
C TYR A 3 10.82 6.02 -0.64
N THR A 4 11.60 6.56 0.28
CA THR A 4 12.80 5.88 0.79
C THR A 4 12.45 5.17 2.08
N VAL A 5 12.66 3.86 2.13
CA VAL A 5 12.38 3.01 3.29
C VAL A 5 13.21 3.45 4.48
N GLU A 6 12.58 3.57 5.64
CA GLU A 6 13.19 3.89 6.93
C GLU A 6 13.25 2.65 7.85
N THR A 7 14.06 2.72 8.91
CA THR A 7 14.17 1.63 9.88
C THR A 7 12.83 1.35 10.57
N GLY A 8 12.39 0.09 10.53
CA GLY A 8 11.13 -0.34 11.16
C GLY A 8 9.88 -0.14 10.31
N ASP A 9 10.03 0.32 9.07
CA ASP A 9 8.96 0.38 8.10
C ASP A 9 8.46 -1.02 7.72
N THR A 10 7.16 -1.07 7.47
CA THR A 10 6.50 -2.18 6.77
C THR A 10 5.61 -1.58 5.68
N LEU A 11 5.27 -2.36 4.64
CA LEU A 11 4.36 -1.87 3.60
C LEU A 11 3.02 -1.37 4.18
N PHE A 12 2.52 -2.00 5.24
CA PHE A 12 1.32 -1.56 5.96
C PHE A 12 1.47 -0.18 6.60
N LYS A 13 2.58 0.06 7.30
CA LYS A 13 2.85 1.37 7.94
C LYS A 13 3.06 2.46 6.90
N ILE A 14 3.77 2.15 5.82
CA ILE A 14 3.96 3.08 4.70
C ILE A 14 2.60 3.40 4.05
N ALA A 15 1.76 2.38 3.81
CA ALA A 15 0.42 2.58 3.25
C ALA A 15 -0.49 3.40 4.16
N GLU A 16 -0.46 3.17 5.47
CA GLU A 16 -1.18 4.00 6.45
C GLU A 16 -0.69 5.45 6.41
N LYS A 17 0.63 5.67 6.40
CA LYS A 17 1.24 7.01 6.37
C LYS A 17 0.87 7.79 5.11
N ILE A 18 0.81 7.12 3.96
CA ILE A 18 0.63 7.78 2.65
C ILE A 18 -0.84 7.84 2.23
N TYR A 19 -1.59 6.76 2.39
CA TYR A 19 -2.98 6.68 1.94
C TYR A 19 -4.00 6.84 3.08
N GLY A 20 -3.55 6.84 4.34
CA GLY A 20 -4.45 6.76 5.49
C GLY A 20 -5.10 5.39 5.67
N ASP A 21 -4.65 4.38 4.92
CA ASP A 21 -5.29 3.06 4.88
C ASP A 21 -4.26 1.95 4.69
N ARG A 22 -4.17 1.08 5.71
CA ARG A 22 -3.23 -0.04 5.74
C ARG A 22 -3.49 -1.06 4.64
N ILE A 23 -4.74 -1.22 4.17
CA ILE A 23 -5.13 -2.20 3.14
C ILE A 23 -4.43 -1.91 1.80
N CYS A 24 -4.05 -0.64 1.58
CA CYS A 24 -3.36 -0.20 0.38
C CYS A 24 -1.90 -0.67 0.28
N TRP A 25 -1.40 -1.47 1.22
CA TRP A 25 -0.05 -2.06 1.16
C TRP A 25 0.20 -2.84 -0.15
N GLN A 26 -0.82 -3.53 -0.67
CA GLN A 26 -0.74 -4.31 -1.91
C GLN A 26 -0.48 -3.42 -3.13
N VAL A 27 -0.97 -2.19 -3.13
CA VAL A 27 -0.71 -1.20 -4.20
C VAL A 27 0.77 -0.86 -4.27
N ILE A 28 1.42 -0.74 -3.11
CA ILE A 28 2.86 -0.49 -3.02
C ILE A 28 3.63 -1.74 -3.45
N TYR A 29 3.23 -2.92 -2.96
CA TYR A 29 3.87 -4.18 -3.33
C TYR A 29 3.87 -4.43 -4.85
N ASN A 30 2.68 -4.32 -5.48
CA ASN A 30 2.51 -4.58 -6.91
C ASN A 30 3.28 -3.59 -7.80
N ALA A 31 3.55 -2.38 -7.29
CA ALA A 31 4.34 -1.38 -8.01
C ALA A 31 5.86 -1.62 -7.91
N ASN A 32 6.32 -2.55 -7.07
CA ASN A 32 7.74 -2.86 -6.83
C ASN A 32 7.98 -4.38 -6.80
N PRO A 33 7.66 -5.12 -7.89
CA PRO A 33 7.72 -6.58 -7.92
C PRO A 33 9.13 -7.16 -7.68
N GLU A 34 10.18 -6.38 -7.95
CA GLU A 34 11.57 -6.74 -7.71
C GLU A 34 12.03 -6.54 -6.26
N VAL A 35 11.25 -5.82 -5.44
CA VAL A 35 11.58 -5.54 -4.05
C VAL A 35 10.93 -6.57 -3.14
N ILE A 36 11.74 -7.56 -2.75
CA ILE A 36 11.30 -8.68 -1.91
C ILE A 36 11.40 -8.34 -0.43
N VAL A 37 12.40 -7.53 -0.04
CA VAL A 37 12.69 -7.18 1.36
C VAL A 37 12.83 -5.67 1.50
N LEU A 38 12.20 -5.11 2.54
CA LEU A 38 12.35 -3.71 2.91
C LEU A 38 13.55 -3.54 3.82
N VAL A 39 14.61 -2.93 3.29
CA VAL A 39 15.77 -2.48 4.08
C VAL A 39 15.90 -0.95 3.98
N PRO A 40 16.41 -0.27 5.02
CA PRO A 40 16.58 1.18 5.00
C PRO A 40 17.35 1.65 3.75
N GLY A 41 16.87 2.70 3.11
CA GLY A 41 17.46 3.27 1.89
C GLY A 41 16.92 2.70 0.57
N VAL A 42 16.16 1.59 0.60
CA VAL A 42 15.44 1.11 -0.59
C VAL A 42 14.46 2.18 -1.07
N LYS A 43 14.39 2.37 -2.39
CA LYS A 43 13.45 3.29 -3.03
C LYS A 43 12.26 2.51 -3.55
N LEU A 44 11.08 2.87 -3.07
CA LEU A 44 9.81 2.32 -3.53
C LEU A 44 9.11 3.33 -4.42
N ILE A 45 8.56 2.86 -5.53
CA ILE A 45 7.52 3.57 -6.26
C ILE A 45 6.23 3.47 -5.45
N VAL A 46 5.70 4.61 -5.04
CA VAL A 46 4.40 4.70 -4.37
C VAL A 46 3.41 5.39 -5.30
N PRO A 47 2.40 4.67 -5.83
CA PRO A 47 1.34 5.24 -6.63
C PRO A 47 0.64 6.41 -5.94
N LYS A 48 0.09 7.35 -6.72
CA LYS A 48 -0.60 8.52 -6.17
C LYS A 48 -1.92 8.15 -5.46
N TYR A 49 -2.55 7.08 -5.91
CA TYR A 49 -3.87 6.68 -5.45
C TYR A 49 -3.84 5.21 -5.03
N CYS A 50 -4.52 4.91 -3.94
CA CYS A 50 -4.89 3.53 -3.63
C CYS A 50 -6.06 3.12 -4.51
N TYR A 51 -5.79 2.38 -5.59
CA TYR A 51 -6.83 2.01 -6.56
C TYR A 51 -7.88 1.03 -5.98
N TYR A 52 -7.55 0.33 -4.90
CA TYR A 52 -8.51 -0.47 -4.14
C TYR A 52 -9.62 0.34 -3.50
N ARG A 53 -9.41 1.62 -3.14
CA ARG A 53 -10.51 2.45 -2.60
C ARG A 53 -11.61 2.67 -3.64
N TYR A 54 -11.27 2.72 -4.93
CA TYR A 54 -12.26 2.81 -6.02
C TYR A 54 -12.91 1.46 -6.31
N LEU A 55 -12.14 0.38 -6.29
CA LEU A 55 -12.71 -0.97 -6.48
C LEU A 55 -13.62 -1.37 -5.29
N PHE A 56 -13.25 -0.99 -4.06
CA PHE A 56 -14.02 -1.31 -2.85
C PHE A 56 -15.12 -0.29 -2.54
N SER A 57 -15.13 0.93 -3.06
CA SER A 57 -16.33 1.78 -2.98
C SER A 57 -17.50 1.16 -3.73
N ASP A 58 -17.21 0.48 -4.84
CA ASP A 58 -18.21 -0.21 -5.66
C ASP A 58 -18.60 -1.57 -5.06
N LEU A 59 -17.68 -2.21 -4.31
CA LEU A 59 -17.94 -3.47 -3.59
C LEU A 59 -18.58 -3.27 -2.20
N THR A 60 -18.37 -2.15 -1.51
CA THR A 60 -19.04 -1.84 -0.24
C THR A 60 -20.50 -1.44 -0.45
N ALA A 61 -20.86 -0.93 -1.64
CA ALA A 61 -22.25 -0.89 -2.11
C ALA A 61 -22.88 -2.29 -2.29
N ASN A 62 -22.06 -3.35 -2.40
CA ASN A 62 -22.47 -4.74 -2.65
C ASN A 62 -22.00 -5.74 -1.56
N ASN A 63 -21.66 -5.24 -0.36
CA ASN A 63 -21.51 -5.98 0.89
C ASN A 63 -20.70 -7.29 0.83
N GLN A 64 -19.42 -7.25 0.43
CA GLN A 64 -18.49 -8.37 0.68
C GLN A 64 -17.09 -7.85 1.04
N LEU A 65 -16.48 -8.53 2.01
CA LEU A 65 -15.10 -8.43 2.51
C LEU A 65 -14.93 -7.56 3.77
N GLN A 66 -15.36 -8.12 4.92
CA GLN A 66 -14.70 -7.87 6.20
C GLN A 66 -13.41 -8.69 6.23
N PHE A 67 -12.26 -8.03 6.28
CA PHE A 67 -11.02 -8.69 6.64
C PHE A 67 -10.88 -8.59 8.16
N GLY A 68 -11.17 -9.70 8.84
CA GLY A 68 -10.79 -9.95 10.24
C GLY A 68 -9.38 -10.54 10.32
#